data_AF-A0A537YAU8-F1
#
_entry.id   AF-A0A537YAU8-F1
#
_cell.length_a   1.000
_cell.length_b   1.000
_cell.length_c   1.000
_cell.angle_alpha   90.00
_cell.angle_beta   90.00
_cell.angle_gamma   90.00
#
_symmetry.space_group_name_H-M   'P 1'
#
loop_
_entity.id
_entity.type
_entity.pdbx_description
1 polymer ?
#
loop_
_entity_poly.entity_id
_entity_poly.type
_entity_poly.pdbx_seq_one_letter_code
_entity_poly.pdbx_strand_id
1 'polypeptide(L)'
;MHPLLQWQLAAQRQDGLLAQAQRRRLVRSMADPRAHLTYSEREVLVAVATGASNGEIADRLLLPEAAVRTHVGHVLAKLGLRDRIQAVVYAYEAGLVRRRGALPGRLRPPL
;
A
#
# COMPACT_ATOMS: atom_id res chain seq x y z
N MET A 1 15.11 -0.99 -54.85
CA MET A 1 16.01 -0.64 -53.72
C MET A 1 15.15 -0.10 -52.59
N HIS A 2 14.94 -0.89 -51.53
CA HIS A 2 13.84 -0.74 -50.56
C HIS A 2 14.38 -0.28 -49.19
N PRO A 3 14.19 0.99 -48.73
CA PRO A 3 14.65 1.44 -47.42
C PRO A 3 13.54 1.62 -46.35
N LEU A 4 12.30 1.13 -46.58
CA LEU A 4 11.18 1.38 -45.66
C LEU A 4 10.88 0.26 -44.64
N LEU A 5 11.52 -0.91 -44.70
CA LEU A 5 11.20 -2.04 -43.79
C LEU A 5 11.91 -2.01 -42.41
N GLN A 6 12.85 -1.11 -42.16
CA GLN A 6 13.69 -1.17 -40.95
C GLN A 6 13.04 -0.57 -39.68
N TRP A 7 11.98 0.23 -39.79
CA TRP A 7 11.34 0.88 -38.63
C TRP A 7 10.30 0.02 -37.90
N GLN A 8 9.73 -1.01 -38.53
CA GLN A 8 8.72 -1.89 -37.90
C GLN A 8 9.30 -2.83 -36.82
N LEU A 9 10.59 -3.18 -36.88
CA LEU A 9 11.26 -4.05 -35.89
C LEU A 9 11.68 -3.31 -34.60
N ALA A 10 11.78 -1.98 -34.64
CA ALA A 10 12.11 -1.17 -33.44
C ALA A 10 10.88 -0.94 -32.54
N ALA A 11 9.69 -0.74 -33.13
CA ALA A 11 8.45 -0.51 -32.39
C ALA A 11 8.01 -1.76 -31.58
N GLN A 12 8.12 -2.96 -32.15
CA GLN A 12 7.74 -4.21 -31.46
C GLN A 12 8.54 -4.50 -30.19
N ARG A 13 9.74 -3.90 -30.02
CA ARG A 13 10.53 -4.06 -28.78
C ARG A 13 9.99 -3.22 -27.61
N GLN A 14 9.31 -2.10 -27.88
CA GLN A 14 8.79 -1.21 -26.84
C GLN A 14 7.48 -1.74 -26.22
N ASP A 15 6.62 -2.35 -27.04
CA ASP A 15 5.35 -2.95 -26.59
C ASP A 15 5.58 -4.09 -25.59
N GLY A 16 6.64 -4.90 -25.79
CA GLY A 16 7.00 -6.00 -24.91
C GLY A 16 7.41 -5.55 -23.50
N LEU A 17 8.14 -4.44 -23.38
CA LEU A 17 8.62 -3.92 -22.08
C LEU A 17 7.50 -3.32 -21.24
N LEU A 18 6.56 -2.59 -21.86
CA LEU A 18 5.38 -2.06 -21.17
C LEU A 18 4.47 -3.19 -20.71
N ALA A 19 4.18 -4.17 -21.57
CA ALA A 19 3.39 -5.33 -21.20
C ALA A 19 4.04 -6.15 -20.07
N GLN A 20 5.37 -6.28 -20.07
CA GLN A 20 6.11 -6.97 -19.02
C GLN A 20 6.14 -6.19 -17.69
N ALA A 21 6.31 -4.88 -17.73
CA ALA A 21 6.22 -4.01 -16.56
C ALA A 21 4.81 -4.04 -15.94
N GLN A 22 3.78 -4.00 -16.78
CA GLN A 22 2.37 -4.04 -16.37
C GLN A 22 2.03 -5.40 -15.74
N ARG A 23 2.50 -6.50 -16.33
CA ARG A 23 2.36 -7.86 -15.77
C ARG A 23 3.08 -8.00 -14.43
N ARG A 24 4.31 -7.50 -14.31
CA ARG A 24 5.05 -7.46 -13.03
C ARG A 24 4.31 -6.67 -11.96
N ARG A 25 3.68 -5.53 -12.34
CA ARG A 25 2.88 -4.72 -11.42
C ARG A 25 1.65 -5.46 -10.91
N LEU A 26 0.93 -6.17 -11.80
CA LEU A 26 -0.23 -6.98 -11.43
C LEU A 26 0.16 -8.13 -10.49
N VAL A 27 1.21 -8.89 -10.81
CA VAL A 27 1.70 -9.97 -9.93
C VAL A 27 2.09 -9.44 -8.55
N ARG A 28 2.80 -8.30 -8.49
CA ARG A 28 3.12 -7.64 -7.21
C ARG A 28 1.87 -7.19 -6.47
N SER A 29 0.86 -6.69 -7.17
CA SER A 29 -0.42 -6.29 -6.58
C SER A 29 -1.21 -7.48 -6.02
N MET A 30 -1.16 -8.63 -6.68
CA MET A 30 -1.81 -9.86 -6.21
C MET A 30 -1.09 -10.48 -5.00
N ALA A 31 0.23 -10.33 -4.95
CA ALA A 31 1.05 -10.75 -3.82
C ALA A 31 1.00 -9.78 -2.63
N ASP A 32 0.33 -8.63 -2.77
CA ASP A 32 0.16 -7.66 -1.69
C ASP A 32 -0.84 -8.21 -0.66
N PRO A 33 -0.43 -8.49 0.59
CA PRO A 33 -1.34 -8.99 1.62
C PRO A 33 -2.57 -8.08 1.82
N ARG A 34 -2.44 -6.78 1.52
CA ARG A 34 -3.53 -5.78 1.61
C ARG A 34 -4.65 -6.01 0.60
N ALA A 35 -4.39 -6.75 -0.47
CA ALA A 35 -5.42 -7.09 -1.46
C ALA A 35 -6.57 -7.89 -0.82
N HIS A 36 -6.31 -8.59 0.29
CA HIS A 36 -7.29 -9.40 1.02
C HIS A 36 -8.08 -8.63 2.09
N LEU A 37 -7.72 -7.35 2.31
CA LEU A 37 -8.48 -6.49 3.21
C LEU A 37 -9.78 -6.03 2.54
N THR A 38 -10.85 -5.94 3.31
CA THR A 38 -12.07 -5.28 2.88
C THR A 38 -11.88 -3.76 2.86
N TYR A 39 -12.85 -3.03 2.32
CA TYR A 39 -12.82 -1.56 2.36
C TYR A 39 -12.75 -1.04 3.81
N SER A 40 -13.64 -1.52 4.69
CA SER A 40 -13.67 -1.11 6.09
C SER A 40 -12.38 -1.47 6.84
N GLU A 41 -11.77 -2.62 6.55
CA GLU A 41 -10.50 -3.03 7.15
C GLU A 41 -9.33 -2.13 6.72
N ARG A 42 -9.32 -1.66 5.45
CA ARG A 42 -8.34 -0.68 4.99
C ARG A 42 -8.51 0.67 5.69
N GLU A 43 -9.74 1.17 5.81
CA GLU A 43 -10.03 2.42 6.51
C GLU A 43 -9.58 2.36 7.97
N VAL A 44 -9.88 1.24 8.65
CA VAL A 44 -9.41 0.98 10.02
C VAL A 44 -7.89 0.95 10.09
N LEU A 45 -7.20 0.23 9.18
CA LEU A 45 -5.74 0.16 9.15
C LEU A 45 -5.10 1.55 8.99
N VAL A 46 -5.65 2.39 8.10
CA VAL A 46 -5.17 3.77 7.91
C VAL A 46 -5.36 4.58 9.20
N ALA A 47 -6.53 4.52 9.81
CA ALA A 47 -6.80 5.26 11.04
C ALA A 47 -5.91 4.79 12.21
N VAL A 48 -5.70 3.47 12.34
CA VAL A 48 -4.73 2.89 13.29
C VAL A 48 -3.34 3.45 13.08
N ALA A 49 -2.90 3.51 11.83
CA ALA A 49 -1.56 3.99 11.47
C ALA A 49 -1.36 5.49 11.75
N THR A 50 -2.43 6.27 11.82
CA THR A 50 -2.41 7.66 12.30
C THR A 50 -2.43 7.81 13.82
N GLY A 51 -2.53 6.70 14.57
CA GLY A 51 -2.54 6.69 16.04
C GLY A 51 -3.94 6.79 16.67
N ALA A 52 -5.02 6.75 15.89
CA ALA A 52 -6.39 6.94 16.41
C ALA A 52 -6.87 5.76 17.26
N SER A 53 -7.34 6.00 18.48
CA SER A 53 -7.96 5.00 19.36
C SER A 53 -9.22 4.35 18.75
N ASN A 54 -9.69 3.23 19.31
CA ASN A 54 -10.88 2.57 18.77
C ASN A 54 -12.15 3.45 18.85
N GLY A 55 -12.26 4.28 19.89
CA GLY A 55 -13.33 5.28 20.00
C GLY A 55 -13.24 6.35 18.91
N GLU A 56 -12.06 6.92 18.69
CA GLU A 56 -11.86 7.89 17.60
C GLU A 56 -12.10 7.28 16.21
N ILE A 57 -11.76 6.00 16.02
CA ILE A 57 -12.05 5.28 14.78
C ILE A 57 -13.56 5.05 14.63
N ALA A 58 -14.24 4.67 15.72
CA ALA A 58 -15.68 4.48 15.76
C ALA A 58 -16.42 5.75 15.34
N ASP A 59 -16.02 6.90 15.90
CA ASP A 59 -16.59 8.20 15.58
C ASP A 59 -16.34 8.58 14.11
N ARG A 60 -15.10 8.38 13.62
CA ARG A 60 -14.73 8.71 12.23
C ARG A 60 -15.44 7.86 11.19
N LEU A 61 -15.64 6.58 11.48
CA LEU A 61 -16.22 5.62 10.54
C LEU A 61 -17.73 5.38 10.78
N LEU A 62 -18.32 6.04 11.77
CA LEU A 62 -19.72 5.87 12.18
C LEU A 62 -20.05 4.40 12.50
N LEU A 63 -19.13 3.73 13.20
CA LEU A 63 -19.24 2.32 13.59
C LEU A 63 -19.30 2.19 15.11
N PRO A 64 -19.96 1.16 15.66
CA PRO A 64 -19.81 0.80 17.06
C PRO A 64 -18.35 0.45 17.39
N GLU A 65 -17.85 0.84 18.56
CA GLU A 65 -16.47 0.54 18.97
C GLU A 65 -16.18 -0.98 19.00
N ALA A 66 -17.20 -1.79 19.30
CA ALA A 66 -17.11 -3.25 19.22
C ALA A 66 -16.80 -3.73 17.78
N ALA A 67 -17.44 -3.14 16.76
CA ALA A 67 -17.17 -3.46 15.37
C ALA A 67 -15.76 -3.04 14.97
N VAL A 68 -15.28 -1.89 15.46
CA VAL A 68 -13.88 -1.46 15.25
C VAL A 68 -12.91 -2.49 15.82
N ARG A 69 -13.12 -2.98 17.05
CA ARG A 69 -12.28 -4.03 17.65
C ARG A 69 -12.25 -5.30 16.80
N THR A 70 -13.39 -5.72 16.27
CA THR A 70 -13.48 -6.86 15.34
C THR A 70 -12.70 -6.59 14.06
N HIS A 71 -12.86 -5.43 13.43
CA HIS A 71 -12.11 -5.07 12.23
C HIS A 71 -10.59 -5.01 12.48
N VAL A 72 -10.15 -4.47 13.62
CA VAL A 72 -8.73 -4.49 14.00
C VAL A 72 -8.23 -5.92 14.13
N GLY A 73 -8.98 -6.80 14.81
CA GLY A 73 -8.64 -8.22 14.91
C GLY A 73 -8.52 -8.91 13.55
N HIS A 74 -9.47 -8.66 12.64
CA HIS A 74 -9.43 -9.19 11.28
C HIS A 74 -8.24 -8.66 10.46
N VAL A 75 -7.91 -7.36 10.59
CA VAL A 75 -6.73 -6.77 9.95
C VAL A 75 -5.46 -7.47 10.43
N LEU A 76 -5.29 -7.62 11.74
CA LEU A 76 -4.12 -8.28 12.33
C LEU A 76 -4.00 -9.73 11.84
N ALA A 77 -5.10 -10.49 11.89
CA ALA A 77 -5.12 -11.87 11.42
C ALA A 77 -4.79 -12.00 9.93
N LYS A 78 -5.40 -11.17 9.07
CA LYS A 78 -5.19 -11.20 7.62
C LYS A 78 -3.78 -10.78 7.20
N LEU A 79 -3.14 -9.90 7.98
CA LEU A 79 -1.78 -9.43 7.71
C LEU A 79 -0.71 -10.22 8.48
N GLY A 80 -1.09 -11.19 9.32
CA GLY A 80 -0.16 -11.96 10.13
C GLY A 80 0.54 -11.14 11.22
N LEU A 81 -0.11 -10.10 11.72
CA LEU A 81 0.44 -9.17 12.70
C LEU A 81 0.00 -9.55 14.11
N ARG A 82 0.92 -9.43 15.06
CA ARG A 82 0.68 -9.79 16.46
C ARG A 82 -0.16 -8.75 17.20
N ASP A 83 0.09 -7.49 16.91
CA ASP A 83 -0.49 -6.39 17.69
C ASP A 83 -0.63 -5.10 16.87
N ARG A 84 -1.27 -4.13 17.50
CA ARG A 84 -1.54 -2.81 16.93
C ARG A 84 -0.27 -2.05 16.57
N ILE A 85 0.82 -2.21 17.32
CA ILE A 85 2.08 -1.52 17.03
C ILE A 85 2.66 -2.07 15.72
N GLN A 86 2.62 -3.39 15.53
CA GLN A 86 3.00 -4.01 14.27
C GLN A 86 2.13 -3.53 13.10
N ALA A 87 0.84 -3.27 13.30
CA ALA A 87 -0.02 -2.67 12.26
C ALA A 87 0.41 -1.25 11.88
N VAL A 88 0.82 -0.44 12.86
CA VAL A 88 1.37 0.90 12.60
C VAL A 88 2.67 0.80 11.79
N VAL A 89 3.60 -0.05 12.21
CA VAL A 89 4.89 -0.26 11.51
C VAL A 89 4.63 -0.75 10.07
N TYR A 90 3.78 -1.76 9.92
CA TYR A 90 3.38 -2.31 8.62
C TYR A 90 2.84 -1.22 7.69
N ALA A 91 1.93 -0.37 8.18
CA ALA A 91 1.33 0.68 7.37
C ALA A 91 2.35 1.75 6.93
N TYR A 92 3.36 2.04 7.76
CA TYR A 92 4.48 2.90 7.37
C TYR A 92 5.37 2.27 6.31
N GLU A 93 5.80 1.02 6.51
CA GLU A 93 6.65 0.29 5.56
C GLU A 93 5.95 0.07 4.21
N ALA A 94 4.64 -0.16 4.25
CA ALA A 94 3.81 -0.33 3.08
C ALA A 94 3.42 1.01 2.40
N GLY A 95 3.86 2.15 2.95
CA GLY A 95 3.62 3.49 2.41
C GLY A 95 2.17 3.97 2.48
N LEU A 96 1.32 3.35 3.31
CA LEU A 96 -0.10 3.71 3.47
C LEU A 96 -0.28 5.06 4.17
N VAL A 97 0.65 5.41 5.06
CA VAL A 97 0.72 6.71 5.72
C VAL A 97 2.13 7.24 5.65
N ARG A 98 2.25 8.53 5.34
CA ARG A 98 3.52 9.25 5.43
C ARG A 98 3.70 9.72 6.87
N ARG A 99 4.93 9.58 7.39
CA ARG A 99 5.32 10.15 8.68
C ARG A 99 5.00 11.64 8.65
N ARG A 100 4.03 12.08 9.45
CA ARG A 100 3.75 13.51 9.63
C ARG A 100 4.99 14.12 10.32
N GLY A 101 5.86 14.76 9.54
CA GLY A 101 7.10 15.38 10.02
C GLY A 101 8.39 15.04 9.26
N ALA A 102 8.37 14.27 8.17
CA ALA A 102 9.53 14.26 7.27
C ALA A 102 9.60 15.61 6.52
N LEU A 103 10.38 16.55 7.04
CA LEU A 103 10.75 17.77 6.32
C LEU A 103 11.35 17.35 4.95
N PRO A 104 10.92 17.95 3.82
CA PRO A 104 11.60 17.75 2.56
C PRO A 104 13.00 18.39 2.66
N GLY A 105 14.03 17.55 2.70
CA GLY A 105 15.42 17.97 2.60
C GLY A 105 16.11 18.21 3.93
N ARG A 106 16.95 17.23 4.31
CA ARG A 106 18.36 17.40 4.71
C ARG A 106 18.92 16.04 5.14
N LEU A 107 19.12 15.15 4.16
CA LEU A 107 20.27 14.26 4.24
C LEU A 107 21.47 15.12 3.80
N ARG A 108 22.04 15.86 4.76
CA ARG A 108 23.42 16.31 4.63
C ARG A 108 24.28 15.10 4.98
N PRO A 109 25.12 14.57 4.08
CA PRO A 109 26.17 13.67 4.54
C PRO A 109 27.23 14.50 5.26
N PRO A 110 27.77 14.03 6.39
CA PRO A 110 29.12 14.36 6.77
C PRO A 110 30.01 13.10 6.70
N LEU A 111 30.89 13.18 5.69
CA LEU A 111 32.25 12.63 5.52
C LEU A 111 32.53 11.17 5.90
#